data_AF-A0A3D1TVP0-F1
#
_entry.id   AF-A0A3D1TVP0-F1
#
_cell.length_a   1.000
_cell.length_b   1.000
_cell.length_c   1.000
_cell.angle_alpha   90.00
_cell.angle_beta   90.00
_cell.angle_gamma   90.00
#
_symmetry.space_group_name_H-M   'P 1'
#
loop_
_entity.id
_entity.type
_entity.pdbx_description
1 polymer ?
#
loop_
_entity_poly.entity_id
_entity_poly.type
_entity_poly.pdbx_seq_one_letter_code
_entity_poly.pdbx_strand_id
1 'polypeptide(L)'
;MIDADGSHVGLIDWIWTGDASGVAEFIGTKLLWLRGSARAIPAFTMKIDIRNRTVSVDHKKEHIRAAPRLPIDREPTQLEKRGIRRHYRRQSSTGSLVRLKRFAA
;
A
#
# COMPACT_ATOMS: atom_id res chain seq x y z
N MET A 1 3.47 -7.87 6.53
CA MET A 1 3.30 -6.42 6.23
C MET A 1 2.64 -5.75 7.42
N ILE A 2 3.10 -4.55 7.78
CA ILE A 2 2.67 -3.80 8.97
C ILE A 2 1.97 -2.50 8.56
N ASP A 3 0.91 -2.11 9.25
CA ASP A 3 0.22 -0.83 9.03
C ASP A 3 0.81 0.34 9.84
N ALA A 4 0.17 1.51 9.72
CA ALA A 4 0.54 2.72 10.42
C ALA A 4 0.53 2.61 11.96
N ASP A 5 -0.25 1.67 12.52
CA ASP A 5 -0.36 1.46 13.97
C ASP A 5 0.55 0.32 14.47
N GLY A 6 1.40 -0.25 13.60
CA GLY A 6 2.25 -1.39 13.96
C GLY A 6 1.55 -2.75 13.88
N SER A 7 0.32 -2.81 13.37
CA SER A 7 -0.47 -4.05 13.30
C SER A 7 -0.16 -4.87 12.05
N HIS A 8 -0.18 -6.19 12.18
CA HIS A 8 -0.01 -7.09 11.03
C HIS A 8 -1.24 -7.03 10.10
N VAL A 9 -1.01 -6.63 8.85
CA VAL A 9 -2.04 -6.49 7.82
C VAL A 9 -2.26 -7.79 7.06
N GLY A 10 -1.17 -8.40 6.60
CA GLY A 10 -1.21 -9.57 5.71
C GLY A 10 0.14 -9.82 5.03
N LEU A 11 0.14 -10.76 4.09
CA LEU A 11 1.29 -11.08 3.26
C LEU A 11 1.21 -10.34 1.92
N ILE A 12 2.36 -9.98 1.38
CA ILE A 12 2.50 -9.55 0.00
C ILE A 12 2.53 -10.80 -0.86
N ASP A 13 1.70 -10.84 -1.89
CA ASP A 13 1.47 -12.03 -2.70
C ASP A 13 1.44 -11.73 -4.20
N TRP A 14 1.36 -10.44 -4.57
CA TRP A 14 1.33 -10.04 -5.96
C TRP A 14 1.94 -8.64 -6.17
N ILE A 15 2.43 -8.38 -7.38
CA ILE A 15 2.97 -7.08 -7.79
C ILE A 15 2.41 -6.76 -9.16
N TRP A 16 1.78 -5.59 -9.30
CA TRP A 16 1.45 -5.01 -10.59
C TRP A 16 2.48 -3.93 -10.90
N THR A 17 3.20 -4.10 -11.99
CA THR A 17 4.21 -3.13 -12.45
C THR A 17 3.58 -2.10 -13.36
N GLY A 18 3.97 -0.84 -13.22
CA GLY A 18 3.62 0.21 -14.17
C GLY A 18 4.26 -0.05 -15.53
N ASP A 19 3.71 0.57 -16.56
CA ASP A 19 4.11 0.50 -17.97
C ASP A 19 5.64 0.39 -18.13
N ALA A 20 6.11 -0.56 -18.97
CA ALA A 20 7.46 -0.88 -19.51
C ALA A 20 8.73 -0.74 -18.62
N SER A 21 8.71 0.04 -17.57
CA SER A 21 9.79 0.42 -16.67
C SER A 21 10.11 -0.64 -15.61
N GLY A 22 9.23 -1.63 -15.44
CA GLY A 22 9.37 -2.65 -14.39
C GLY A 22 9.24 -2.10 -12.97
N VAL A 23 8.83 -0.84 -12.81
CA VAL A 23 8.62 -0.22 -11.50
C VAL A 23 7.30 -0.71 -10.94
N ALA A 24 7.31 -1.23 -9.71
CA ALA A 24 6.09 -1.64 -9.01
C ALA A 24 5.15 -0.44 -8.86
N GLU A 25 3.94 -0.56 -9.39
CA GLU A 25 2.90 0.46 -9.26
C GLU A 25 1.98 0.15 -8.08
N PHE A 26 1.58 -1.13 -7.96
CA PHE A 26 0.76 -1.61 -6.86
C PHE A 26 1.29 -2.94 -6.34
N ILE A 27 1.09 -3.15 -5.04
CA ILE A 27 1.36 -4.42 -4.36
C ILE A 27 0.03 -5.02 -3.93
N GLY A 28 -0.14 -6.31 -4.21
CA GLY A 28 -1.29 -7.11 -3.81
C GLY A 28 -1.05 -7.76 -2.46
N THR A 29 -1.94 -7.49 -1.51
CA THR A 29 -1.97 -8.21 -0.23
C THR A 29 -3.12 -9.20 -0.17
N LYS A 30 -2.80 -10.42 0.27
CA LYS A 30 -3.79 -11.41 0.70
C LYS A 30 -4.04 -11.23 2.19
N LEU A 31 -5.30 -11.00 2.54
CA LEU A 31 -5.75 -10.95 3.93
C LEU A 31 -6.16 -12.33 4.47
N LEU A 32 -6.52 -13.27 3.58
CA LEU A 32 -6.94 -14.66 3.84
C LEU A 32 -6.67 -15.53 2.58
N TRP A 33 -6.74 -16.86 2.69
CA TRP A 33 -6.39 -17.89 1.68
C TRP A 33 -7.23 -17.92 0.38
N LEU A 34 -8.01 -16.88 0.09
CA LEU A 34 -8.79 -16.80 -1.14
C LEU A 34 -7.86 -16.60 -2.35
N ARG A 35 -7.80 -17.61 -3.22
CA ARG A 35 -7.05 -17.60 -4.47
C ARG A 35 -7.69 -16.67 -5.50
N GLY A 36 -6.88 -16.07 -6.36
CA GLY A 36 -7.34 -15.35 -7.56
C GLY A 36 -7.57 -13.84 -7.41
N SER A 37 -7.61 -13.28 -6.20
CA SER A 37 -7.69 -11.82 -6.03
C SER A 37 -6.87 -11.31 -4.85
N ALA A 38 -6.37 -10.08 -4.97
CA ALA A 38 -5.62 -9.39 -3.92
C ALA A 38 -6.12 -7.95 -3.76
N ARG A 39 -5.87 -7.35 -2.61
CA ARG A 39 -6.13 -5.91 -2.41
C ARG A 39 -4.90 -5.13 -2.85
N ALA A 40 -5.11 -4.23 -3.82
CA ALA A 40 -4.05 -3.38 -4.33
C ALA A 40 -3.75 -2.24 -3.37
N ILE A 41 -2.47 -2.03 -3.11
CA ILE A 41 -1.91 -0.91 -2.33
C ILE A 41 -0.90 -0.21 -3.23
N PRO A 42 -0.94 1.13 -3.39
CA PRO A 42 0.05 1.84 -4.16
C PRO A 42 1.45 1.64 -3.59
N ALA A 43 2.40 1.25 -4.44
CA ALA A 43 3.77 0.96 -3.99
C ALA A 43 4.46 2.21 -3.39
N PHE A 44 4.09 3.41 -3.87
CA PHE A 44 4.66 4.68 -3.37
C PHE A 44 4.32 5.00 -1.91
N THR A 45 3.34 4.31 -1.30
CA THR A 45 3.01 4.48 0.13
C THR A 45 3.72 3.48 1.03
N MET A 46 4.58 2.64 0.47
CA MET A 46 5.29 1.59 1.19
C MET A 46 6.71 2.02 1.58
N LYS A 47 7.13 1.57 2.75
CA LYS A 47 8.53 1.61 3.21
C LYS A 47 9.02 0.18 3.37
N ILE A 48 10.18 -0.12 2.78
CA ILE A 48 10.77 -1.46 2.78
C ILE A 48 12.01 -1.43 3.66
N ASP A 49 11.99 -2.21 4.74
CA ASP A 49 13.16 -2.53 5.53
C ASP A 49 13.69 -3.89 5.06
N ILE A 50 14.75 -3.85 4.25
CA ILE A 50 15.37 -5.04 3.67
C ILE A 50 16.05 -5.88 4.76
N ARG A 51 16.64 -5.24 5.77
CA ARG A 51 17.37 -5.93 6.84
C ARG A 51 16.43 -6.79 7.67
N ASN A 52 15.27 -6.24 8.01
CA ASN A 52 14.25 -6.92 8.80
C ASN A 52 13.18 -7.62 7.95
N ARG A 53 13.34 -7.64 6.62
CA ARG A 53 12.38 -8.21 5.64
C ARG A 53 10.95 -7.73 5.89
N THR A 54 10.80 -6.47 6.28
CA THR A 54 9.54 -5.90 6.71
C THR A 54 9.09 -4.83 5.73
N VAL A 55 7.82 -4.87 5.37
CA VAL A 55 7.16 -3.81 4.61
C VAL A 55 6.13 -3.15 5.50
N SER A 56 6.24 -1.84 5.66
CA SER A 56 5.29 -1.00 6.38
C SER A 56 4.57 -0.04 5.43
N VAL A 57 3.33 0.29 5.73
CA VAL A 57 2.52 1.23 4.95
C VAL A 57 1.91 2.29 5.85
N ASP A 58 1.78 3.51 5.33
CA ASP A 58 1.26 4.66 6.09
C ASP A 58 -0.29 4.66 6.19
N HIS A 59 -0.93 3.48 6.06
CA HIS A 59 -2.38 3.31 6.09
C HIS A 59 -2.78 2.20 7.05
N LYS A 60 -3.82 2.43 7.85
CA LYS A 60 -4.36 1.44 8.80
C LYS A 60 -4.93 0.21 8.08
N LYS A 61 -4.87 -0.95 8.74
CA LYS A 61 -5.39 -2.22 8.25
C LYS A 61 -6.85 -2.15 7.79
N GLU A 62 -7.70 -1.37 8.46
CA GLU A 62 -9.11 -1.20 8.12
C GLU A 62 -9.26 -0.50 6.78
N HIS A 63 -8.43 0.50 6.51
CA HIS A 63 -8.44 1.22 5.24
C HIS A 63 -7.98 0.33 4.09
N ILE A 64 -6.93 -0.47 4.32
CA ILE A 64 -6.47 -1.48 3.36
C ILE A 64 -7.55 -2.53 3.11
N ARG A 65 -8.26 -2.97 4.16
CA ARG A 65 -9.42 -3.87 4.10
C ARG A 65 -10.64 -3.28 3.38
N ALA A 66 -10.70 -1.98 3.17
CA ALA A 66 -11.76 -1.35 2.39
C ALA A 66 -11.39 -1.18 0.90
N ALA A 67 -10.12 -1.39 0.52
CA ALA A 67 -9.65 -1.18 -0.84
C ALA A 67 -10.26 -2.21 -1.82
N PRO A 68 -10.46 -1.86 -3.11
CA PRO A 68 -10.94 -2.80 -4.11
C PRO A 68 -10.09 -4.09 -4.17
N ARG A 69 -10.76 -5.23 -4.33
CA ARG A 69 -10.09 -6.50 -4.66
C ARG A 69 -9.95 -6.56 -6.18
N LEU A 70 -8.75 -6.86 -6.64
CA LEU A 70 -8.45 -7.01 -8.06
C LEU A 70 -8.05 -8.45 -8.37
N PRO A 71 -8.40 -8.95 -9.57
CA PRO A 71 -7.82 -10.18 -10.09
C PRO A 71 -6.29 -10.05 -10.20
N ILE A 72 -5.57 -11.11 -9.84
CA ILE A 72 -4.10 -11.15 -9.94
C ILE A 72 -3.60 -11.65 -11.30
N ASP A 73 -4.48 -12.25 -12.11
CA ASP A 73 -4.16 -12.85 -13.41
C ASP A 73 -4.15 -11.83 -14.57
N ARG A 74 -4.40 -10.54 -14.27
CA ARG A 74 -4.37 -9.47 -15.26
C ARG A 74 -3.88 -8.15 -14.68
N GLU A 75 -3.53 -7.26 -15.60
CA GLU A 75 -3.22 -5.88 -15.28
C GLU A 75 -4.50 -5.10 -14.89
N PRO A 76 -4.44 -4.19 -13.90
CA PRO A 76 -5.55 -3.33 -13.56
C PRO A 76 -5.83 -2.34 -14.70
N THR A 77 -7.10 -2.15 -15.02
CA THR A 77 -7.53 -1.15 -15.99
C THR A 77 -7.26 0.27 -15.46
N GLN A 78 -7.18 1.27 -16.34
CA GLN A 78 -6.98 2.66 -15.93
C GLN A 78 -8.07 3.18 -14.98
N LEU A 79 -9.29 2.65 -15.07
CA LEU A 79 -10.38 2.97 -14.14
C LEU A 79 -10.09 2.41 -12.74
N GLU A 80 -9.66 1.15 -12.65
CA GLU A 80 -9.27 0.51 -11.39
C GLU A 80 -8.06 1.20 -10.75
N LYS A 81 -7.01 1.50 -11.54
CA LYS A 81 -5.84 2.25 -11.08
C LYS A 81 -6.24 3.59 -10.45
N ARG A 82 -7.14 4.34 -11.11
CA ARG A 82 -7.71 5.59 -10.55
C ARG A 82 -8.48 5.36 -9.25
N GLY A 83 -9.29 4.30 -9.19
CA GLY A 83 -10.06 3.94 -8.00
C GLY A 83 -9.16 3.69 -6.80
N ILE A 84 -8.11 2.88 -6.99
CA ILE A 84 -7.10 2.59 -5.96
C ILE A 84 -6.43 3.88 -5.49
N ARG A 85 -5.88 4.68 -6.41
CA ARG A 85 -5.19 5.93 -6.04
C ARG A 85 -6.11 6.89 -5.27
N ARG A 86 -7.38 7.00 -5.67
CA ARG A 86 -8.39 7.83 -4.99
C ARG A 86 -8.67 7.34 -3.58
N HIS A 87 -8.78 6.03 -3.38
CA HIS A 87 -8.98 5.41 -2.08
C HIS A 87 -7.88 5.85 -1.10
N TYR A 88 -6.62 5.67 -1.49
CA TYR A 88 -5.48 5.95 -0.62
C TYR A 88 -5.13 7.44 -0.44
N ARG A 89 -5.50 8.32 -1.40
CA ARG A 89 -5.33 9.78 -1.27
C ARG A 89 -6.15 10.39 -0.12
N ARG A 90 -7.25 9.77 0.29
CA ARG A 90 -8.18 10.33 1.29
C ARG A 90 -7.68 10.24 2.73
N GLN A 91 -6.59 9.51 3.00
CA GLN A 91 -6.01 9.39 4.35
C GLN A 91 -4.55 9.85 4.46
N SER A 92 -3.93 10.34 3.38
CA SER A 92 -2.54 10.82 3.39
C SER A 92 -2.35 12.14 4.18
N SER A 93 -3.40 12.70 4.78
CA SER A 93 -3.43 14.04 5.37
C SER A 93 -3.10 14.11 6.87
N THR A 94 -2.78 12.99 7.53
CA THR A 94 -2.54 12.99 8.99
C THR A 94 -1.27 12.24 9.34
N GLY A 95 -0.12 12.83 9.03
CA GLY A 95 1.17 12.34 9.49
C GLY A 95 2.32 13.21 8.99
N SER A 96 2.92 13.98 9.90
CA SER A 96 4.14 14.80 9.74
C SER A 96 3.99 16.25 9.24
N LEU A 97 3.20 17.07 9.95
CA LEU A 97 3.76 18.34 10.41
C LEU A 97 4.54 18.06 11.71
N VAL A 98 5.75 17.54 11.56
CA VAL A 98 6.75 17.67 12.63
C VAL A 98 7.05 19.16 12.69
N ARG A 99 6.39 19.83 13.64
CA ARG A 99 6.74 21.16 14.12
C ARG A 99 8.24 21.12 14.42
N LEU A 100 9.05 21.68 13.52
CA LEU A 100 10.44 22.01 13.78
C LEU A 100 10.43 22.92 15.00
N LYS A 101 10.61 22.34 16.19
CA LYS A 101 11.09 23.09 17.34
C LYS A 101 12.48 23.56 16.93
N ARG A 102 12.56 24.81 16.49
CA ARG A 102 13.81 25.56 16.43
C ARG A 102 14.44 25.44 17.81
N PHE A 103 15.52 24.67 17.90
CA PHE A 103 16.55 24.94 18.88
C PHE A 103 17.21 26.26 18.45
N ALA A 104 16.96 27.32 19.20
CA ALA A 104 17.84 28.46 19.26
C ALA A 104 18.36 28.50 20.71
N ALA A 105 19.69 28.51 20.80
CA ALA A 105 20.49 28.58 22.02
C ALA A 105 20.24 29.87 22.81
#